data_AF-A0A5J6JG62-F1
#
_entry.id   AF-A0A5J6JG62-F1
#
_cell.length_a   1.000
_cell.length_b   1.000
_cell.length_c   1.000
_cell.angle_alpha   90.00
_cell.angle_beta   90.00
_cell.angle_gamma   90.00
#
_symmetry.space_group_name_H-M   'P 1'
#
loop_
_entity.id
_entity.type
_entity.pdbx_description
1 polymer ?
#
loop_
_entity_poly.entity_id
_entity_poly.type
_entity_poly.pdbx_seq_one_letter_code
_entity_poly.pdbx_strand_id
1 'polypeptide(L)'
;MRTRTTTVSTGLAAVLAAVLVLTGCTASGGNPKGTGAGSAAAPAPVAPGGGSAYEGPRPQDQNLLAWTGDPNDAGHVTAQSAAGVAGRVTLVRIVLREQITWSNIWLGLAGIDPGAQLSQNYLGVYDASGTLRASTADVSPQLMTDAVAKPFPLAKPFTAAPGTYFIALLLNGTWATNALTLKSTGAGISVNAGLTPPNLRYSTVLTGQTSLPATVNLAEQSTSTINTGWASQWYAVS
;
A
#
# COMPACT_ATOMS: atom_id res chain seq x y z
N MET A 1 53.35 -28.93 5.24
CA MET A 1 53.59 -28.37 3.89
C MET A 1 52.43 -28.79 2.99
N ARG A 2 51.52 -27.87 2.66
CA ARG A 2 50.59 -28.01 1.52
C ARG A 2 50.07 -26.64 1.12
N THR A 3 49.85 -26.50 -0.17
CA THR A 3 50.10 -25.33 -1.01
C THR A 3 48.93 -24.33 -1.03
N ARG A 4 49.23 -23.02 -1.01
CA ARG A 4 48.29 -21.95 -1.37
C ARG A 4 48.12 -21.92 -2.89
N THR A 5 46.88 -21.82 -3.37
CA THR A 5 46.59 -21.41 -4.75
C THR A 5 45.61 -20.24 -4.73
N THR A 6 46.12 -19.08 -5.11
CA THR A 6 45.41 -17.85 -5.47
C THR A 6 44.88 -17.97 -6.90
N THR A 7 43.65 -17.52 -7.14
CA THR A 7 43.18 -17.18 -8.49
C THR A 7 42.67 -15.75 -8.47
N VAL A 8 43.35 -14.89 -9.24
CA VAL A 8 42.94 -13.54 -9.61
C VAL A 8 42.39 -13.62 -11.02
N SER A 9 41.26 -12.98 -11.29
CA SER A 9 40.88 -12.59 -12.66
C SER A 9 40.31 -11.17 -12.64
N THR A 10 41.15 -10.25 -13.10
CA THR A 10 40.84 -9.04 -13.90
C THR A 10 39.74 -9.33 -14.93
N GLY A 11 38.84 -8.44 -15.34
CA GLY A 11 38.80 -6.99 -15.38
C GLY A 11 38.20 -6.55 -16.74
N LEU A 12 37.31 -5.54 -16.71
CA LEU A 12 36.84 -4.67 -17.80
C LEU A 12 36.11 -5.26 -19.04
N ALA A 13 34.89 -4.76 -19.29
CA ALA A 13 34.59 -3.90 -20.45
C ALA A 13 33.17 -3.31 -20.38
N ALA A 14 33.08 -1.99 -20.48
CA ALA A 14 31.85 -1.22 -20.63
C ALA A 14 31.41 -1.18 -22.09
N VAL A 15 30.10 -1.14 -22.38
CA VAL A 15 29.55 -0.35 -23.50
C VAL A 15 28.16 0.18 -23.12
N LEU A 16 28.09 1.50 -23.04
CA LEU A 16 26.89 2.34 -23.02
C LEU A 16 26.43 2.53 -24.48
N ALA A 17 25.17 2.28 -24.80
CA ALA A 17 24.57 2.73 -26.06
C ALA A 17 23.11 3.12 -25.84
N ALA A 18 22.88 4.43 -25.76
CA ALA A 18 21.57 5.05 -25.82
C ALA A 18 21.09 5.06 -27.28
N VAL A 19 19.82 4.70 -27.51
CA VAL A 19 19.13 4.95 -28.77
C VAL A 19 17.92 5.83 -28.48
N LEU A 20 18.04 7.11 -28.84
CA LEU A 20 16.91 8.00 -29.03
C LEU A 20 16.14 7.54 -30.28
N VAL A 21 14.83 7.38 -30.17
CA VAL A 21 13.93 7.39 -31.33
C VAL A 21 12.91 8.51 -31.11
N LEU A 22 13.03 9.55 -31.95
CA LEU A 22 12.07 10.62 -32.12
C LEU A 22 11.78 10.72 -33.60
N THR A 23 10.59 10.27 -34.01
CA THR A 23 9.96 10.68 -35.26
C THR A 23 8.46 10.58 -35.08
N GLY A 24 7.82 11.72 -34.90
CA GLY A 24 6.39 11.87 -35.14
C GLY A 24 6.13 11.97 -36.64
N CYS A 25 4.91 11.61 -37.05
CA CYS A 25 4.13 12.35 -38.03
C CYS A 25 2.67 11.86 -38.01
N THR A 26 1.80 12.83 -38.16
CA THR A 26 0.35 12.87 -38.01
C THR A 26 -0.42 12.07 -39.06
N ALA A 27 -1.59 11.53 -38.69
CA ALA A 27 -2.67 11.27 -39.64
C ALA A 27 -4.02 11.75 -39.07
N SER A 28 -4.65 12.62 -39.84
CA SER A 28 -6.01 13.15 -39.68
C SER A 28 -7.02 12.15 -40.22
N GLY A 29 -8.18 12.05 -39.56
CA GLY A 29 -9.46 11.80 -40.24
C GLY A 29 -10.31 10.66 -39.69
N GLY A 30 -11.57 11.00 -39.37
CA GLY A 30 -12.70 10.08 -39.53
C GLY A 30 -13.48 9.73 -38.27
N ASN A 31 -14.54 10.49 -37.97
CA ASN A 31 -15.67 9.97 -37.20
C ASN A 31 -16.42 8.93 -38.06
N PRO A 32 -16.91 7.86 -37.45
CA PRO A 32 -18.33 7.57 -37.57
C PRO A 32 -19.03 7.25 -36.24
N LYS A 33 -20.30 7.61 -36.26
CA LYS A 33 -21.34 7.53 -35.24
C LYS A 33 -21.75 6.07 -34.98
N GLY A 34 -21.88 5.68 -33.71
CA GLY A 34 -22.39 4.36 -33.32
C GLY A 34 -22.89 4.36 -31.87
N THR A 35 -24.22 4.40 -31.74
CA THR A 35 -25.02 4.32 -30.52
C THR A 35 -24.87 2.97 -29.80
N GLY A 36 -24.66 2.99 -28.49
CA GLY A 36 -24.73 1.80 -27.63
C GLY A 36 -24.56 2.16 -26.16
N ALA A 37 -25.67 2.18 -25.43
CA ALA A 37 -25.73 2.48 -24.01
C ALA A 37 -25.03 1.37 -23.19
N GLY A 38 -23.92 1.72 -22.57
CA GLY A 38 -23.43 1.08 -21.36
C GLY A 38 -23.26 2.17 -20.33
N SER A 39 -24.14 2.22 -19.33
CA SER A 39 -24.01 3.14 -18.21
C SER A 39 -22.77 2.72 -17.41
N ALA A 40 -21.61 3.25 -17.79
CA ALA A 40 -20.45 3.27 -16.91
C ALA A 40 -20.88 4.03 -15.66
N ALA A 41 -20.79 3.36 -14.50
CA ALA A 41 -21.08 3.98 -13.22
C ALA A 41 -20.29 5.29 -13.14
N ALA A 42 -21.02 6.40 -12.95
CA ALA A 42 -20.39 7.70 -12.81
C ALA A 42 -19.35 7.62 -11.67
N PRO A 43 -18.15 8.19 -11.85
CA PRO A 43 -17.17 8.25 -10.77
C PRO A 43 -17.82 8.93 -9.56
N ALA A 44 -17.59 8.37 -8.38
CA ALA A 44 -18.13 8.93 -7.14
C ALA A 44 -17.74 10.41 -7.04
N PRO A 45 -18.67 11.31 -6.64
CA PRO A 45 -18.36 12.72 -6.51
C PRO A 45 -17.19 12.91 -5.54
N VAL A 46 -16.23 13.72 -5.98
CA VAL A 46 -15.05 14.09 -5.20
C VAL A 46 -15.54 14.80 -3.94
N ALA A 47 -15.16 14.27 -2.79
CA ALA A 47 -15.59 14.78 -1.52
C ALA A 47 -14.85 16.11 -1.23
N PRO A 48 -15.56 17.19 -0.84
CA PRO A 48 -14.97 18.51 -0.62
C PRO A 48 -13.93 18.48 0.51
N GLY A 49 -12.66 18.51 0.12
CA GLY A 49 -11.51 18.51 1.02
C GLY A 49 -11.63 19.54 2.15
N GLY A 50 -11.15 19.12 3.33
CA GLY A 50 -11.33 19.78 4.63
C GLY A 50 -11.18 21.30 4.65
N GLY A 51 -11.85 21.90 5.66
CA GLY A 51 -12.09 23.33 5.87
C GLY A 51 -11.09 24.32 5.26
N SER A 52 -11.62 25.48 4.84
CA SER A 52 -11.09 26.54 3.98
C SER A 52 -9.69 27.14 4.25
N ALA A 53 -8.78 26.47 4.96
CA ALA A 53 -7.51 27.00 5.42
C ALA A 53 -6.27 26.10 5.17
N TYR A 54 -6.41 24.86 4.66
CA TYR A 54 -5.23 24.04 4.32
C TYR A 54 -4.83 24.24 2.86
N GLU A 55 -3.66 24.83 2.61
CA GLU A 55 -3.14 25.16 1.28
C GLU A 55 -2.14 24.13 0.72
N GLY A 56 -1.87 23.02 1.42
CA GLY A 56 -0.97 21.97 0.95
C GLY A 56 -1.64 20.95 0.01
N PRO A 57 -0.87 19.98 -0.52
CA PRO A 57 -1.38 18.91 -1.39
C PRO A 57 -2.51 18.13 -0.71
N ARG A 58 -3.54 17.80 -1.49
CA ARG A 58 -4.74 17.12 -1.03
C ARG A 58 -4.93 15.80 -1.78
N PRO A 59 -5.60 14.80 -1.17
CA PRO A 59 -5.94 13.55 -1.87
C PRO A 59 -6.60 13.78 -3.23
N GLN A 60 -7.47 14.78 -3.30
CA GLN A 60 -8.23 15.15 -4.50
C GLN A 60 -7.33 15.56 -5.68
N ASP A 61 -6.15 16.11 -5.41
CA ASP A 61 -5.19 16.50 -6.45
C ASP A 61 -4.62 15.27 -7.20
N GLN A 62 -4.79 14.07 -6.64
CA GLN A 62 -4.39 12.80 -7.23
C GLN A 62 -5.58 11.86 -7.49
N ASN A 63 -6.80 12.40 -7.56
CA ASN A 63 -8.04 11.62 -7.73
C ASN A 63 -8.29 10.59 -6.60
N LEU A 64 -7.81 10.90 -5.40
CA LEU A 64 -8.04 10.11 -4.19
C LEU A 64 -9.06 10.81 -3.28
N LEU A 65 -9.77 10.03 -2.48
CA LEU A 65 -10.75 10.51 -1.51
C LEU A 65 -10.12 10.76 -0.13
N ALA A 66 -9.14 9.94 0.25
CA ALA A 66 -8.40 10.09 1.50
C ALA A 66 -7.01 9.44 1.38
N TRP A 67 -6.06 9.88 2.19
CA TRP A 67 -4.75 9.25 2.31
C TRP A 67 -4.21 9.30 3.74
N THR A 68 -3.17 8.51 3.97
CA THR A 68 -2.38 8.54 5.22
C THR A 68 -1.36 9.67 5.27
N GLY A 69 -1.07 10.29 4.11
CA GLY A 69 -0.19 11.45 3.90
C GLY A 69 0.06 11.64 2.39
N ASP A 70 0.71 12.74 2.00
CA ASP A 70 1.10 12.96 0.60
C ASP A 70 2.10 11.87 0.15
N PRO A 71 1.87 11.16 -0.98
CA PRO A 71 2.81 10.18 -1.50
C PRO A 71 4.17 10.77 -1.94
N ASN A 72 4.27 12.08 -2.20
CA ASN A 72 5.54 12.76 -2.45
C ASN A 72 6.45 12.75 -1.21
N ASP A 73 5.86 12.89 -0.03
CA ASP A 73 6.57 12.86 1.26
C ASP A 73 6.82 11.43 1.77
N ALA A 74 6.20 10.44 1.13
CA ALA A 74 6.40 9.06 1.52
C ALA A 74 7.81 8.59 1.11
N GLY A 75 8.65 8.28 2.08
CA GLY A 75 9.93 7.60 1.84
C GLY A 75 9.72 6.13 1.43
N HIS A 76 10.80 5.43 1.09
CA HIS A 76 10.77 3.97 1.02
C HIS A 76 11.33 3.39 2.32
N VAL A 77 10.67 2.38 2.85
CA VAL A 77 11.23 1.57 3.93
C VAL A 77 11.29 0.14 3.41
N THR A 78 12.49 -0.43 3.40
CA THR A 78 12.66 -1.86 3.20
C THR A 78 11.95 -2.54 4.35
N ALA A 79 10.86 -3.23 4.04
CA ALA A 79 10.00 -3.81 5.04
C ALA A 79 10.73 -5.00 5.70
N GLN A 80 11.61 -4.71 6.65
CA GLN A 80 12.18 -5.71 7.54
C GLN A 80 11.07 -6.13 8.49
N SER A 81 10.24 -7.08 8.06
CA SER A 81 9.57 -7.94 9.01
C SER A 81 10.69 -8.51 9.87
N ALA A 82 10.66 -8.32 11.18
CA ALA A 82 11.53 -9.11 12.06
C ALA A 82 11.37 -10.58 11.62
N ALA A 83 12.40 -11.13 10.97
CA ALA A 83 12.47 -12.41 10.28
C ALA A 83 11.12 -13.10 9.94
N GLY A 84 10.65 -13.01 8.70
CA GLY A 84 9.82 -14.06 8.09
C GLY A 84 8.51 -14.46 8.77
N VAL A 85 7.90 -13.63 9.64
CA VAL A 85 6.62 -14.00 10.26
C VAL A 85 5.47 -13.77 9.29
N ALA A 86 5.19 -14.81 8.51
CA ALA A 86 4.04 -14.90 7.63
C ALA A 86 2.71 -14.84 8.43
N GLY A 87 1.65 -14.40 7.76
CA GLY A 87 0.32 -14.31 8.34
C GLY A 87 0.15 -13.16 9.34
N ARG A 88 0.94 -12.10 9.22
CA ARG A 88 0.89 -10.96 10.14
C ARG A 88 -0.04 -9.88 9.61
N VAL A 89 -0.84 -9.31 10.51
CA VAL A 89 -1.75 -8.19 10.22
C VAL A 89 -1.13 -6.89 10.71
N THR A 90 -0.85 -5.97 9.78
CA THR A 90 -0.53 -4.57 10.10
C THR A 90 -1.77 -3.72 10.02
N LEU A 91 -1.86 -2.69 10.86
CA LEU A 91 -2.93 -1.71 10.87
C LEU A 91 -2.35 -0.31 10.73
N VAL A 92 -2.91 0.47 9.80
CA VAL A 92 -2.62 1.89 9.63
C VAL A 92 -3.90 2.68 9.77
N ARG A 93 -3.92 3.59 10.74
CA ARG A 93 -5.06 4.45 11.04
C ARG A 93 -5.20 5.52 9.96
N ILE A 94 -6.41 5.67 9.45
CA ILE A 94 -6.82 6.74 8.54
C ILE A 94 -8.04 7.44 9.14
N VAL A 95 -8.05 8.78 9.07
CA VAL A 95 -9.15 9.59 9.60
C VAL A 95 -9.91 10.19 8.43
N LEU A 96 -11.18 9.86 8.33
CA LEU A 96 -12.11 10.43 7.36
C LEU A 96 -12.74 11.68 7.93
N ARG A 97 -12.65 12.77 7.18
CA ARG A 97 -13.24 14.07 7.56
C ARG A 97 -14.66 14.24 7.02
N GLU A 98 -15.04 13.41 6.07
CA GLU A 98 -16.30 13.46 5.36
C GLU A 98 -16.74 12.05 4.99
N GLN A 99 -18.02 11.92 4.62
CA GLN A 99 -18.57 10.66 4.17
C GLN A 99 -18.07 10.36 2.77
N ILE A 100 -17.50 9.17 2.57
CA ILE A 100 -17.00 8.74 1.27
C ILE A 100 -17.38 7.29 0.98
N THR A 101 -17.54 6.98 -0.31
CA THR A 101 -17.70 5.59 -0.76
C THR A 101 -16.34 5.01 -1.08
N TRP A 102 -15.92 4.02 -0.30
CA TRP A 102 -14.66 3.31 -0.49
C TRP A 102 -14.85 2.17 -1.46
N SER A 103 -14.13 2.22 -2.58
CA SER A 103 -14.15 1.20 -3.62
C SER A 103 -12.81 0.51 -3.77
N ASN A 104 -11.70 1.23 -3.54
CA ASN A 104 -10.34 0.72 -3.68
C ASN A 104 -9.46 1.15 -2.51
N ILE A 105 -8.57 0.25 -2.07
CA ILE A 105 -7.44 0.59 -1.20
C ILE A 105 -6.21 0.73 -2.08
N TRP A 106 -5.55 1.88 -2.02
CA TRP A 106 -4.26 2.10 -2.65
C TRP A 106 -3.14 1.74 -1.69
N LEU A 107 -2.18 0.94 -2.14
CA LEU A 107 -0.96 0.62 -1.40
C LEU A 107 0.25 1.10 -2.18
N GLY A 108 1.15 1.80 -1.50
CA GLY A 108 2.41 2.26 -2.08
C GLY A 108 3.48 1.18 -2.03
N LEU A 109 3.89 0.67 -3.19
CA LEU A 109 4.97 -0.30 -3.33
C LEU A 109 6.21 0.38 -3.92
N ALA A 110 7.39 0.04 -3.40
CA ALA A 110 8.68 0.59 -3.84
C ALA A 110 9.69 -0.50 -4.24
N GLY A 111 9.39 -1.77 -3.98
CA GLY A 111 10.23 -2.89 -4.41
C GLY A 111 9.60 -4.23 -4.09
N ILE A 112 10.05 -5.27 -4.79
CA ILE A 112 9.57 -6.64 -4.66
C ILE A 112 10.79 -7.55 -4.62
N ASP A 113 10.80 -8.52 -3.73
CA ASP A 113 11.81 -9.58 -3.74
C ASP A 113 11.37 -10.66 -4.74
N PRO A 114 12.11 -10.90 -5.84
CA PRO A 114 11.73 -11.88 -6.84
C PRO A 114 11.72 -13.33 -6.32
N GLY A 115 12.37 -13.60 -5.18
CA GLY A 115 12.34 -14.91 -4.52
C GLY A 115 11.13 -15.11 -3.60
N ALA A 116 10.36 -14.07 -3.31
CA ALA A 116 9.18 -14.18 -2.46
C ALA A 116 8.07 -14.97 -3.14
N GLN A 117 7.41 -15.84 -2.38
CA GLN A 117 6.22 -16.59 -2.79
C GLN A 117 5.06 -16.14 -1.91
N LEU A 118 4.24 -15.23 -2.43
CA LEU A 118 3.10 -14.67 -1.73
C LEU A 118 1.86 -15.55 -1.92
N SER A 119 1.10 -15.76 -0.85
CA SER A 119 -0.20 -16.43 -0.87
C SER A 119 -1.10 -15.89 0.24
N GLN A 120 -2.42 -15.83 0.02
CA GLN A 120 -3.38 -15.43 1.04
C GLN A 120 -3.11 -14.03 1.61
N ASN A 121 -2.83 -13.09 0.72
CA ASN A 121 -2.59 -11.70 1.07
C ASN A 121 -3.87 -10.90 0.88
N TYR A 122 -4.20 -10.06 1.85
CA TYR A 122 -5.46 -9.31 1.82
C TYR A 122 -5.24 -7.90 2.32
N LEU A 123 -5.96 -6.96 1.71
CA LEU A 123 -6.18 -5.64 2.27
C LEU A 123 -7.60 -5.57 2.82
N GLY A 124 -7.80 -4.81 3.89
CA GLY A 124 -9.14 -4.63 4.45
C GLY A 124 -9.24 -3.42 5.33
N VAL A 125 -10.44 -3.23 5.86
CA VAL A 125 -10.81 -2.02 6.59
C VAL A 125 -11.53 -2.39 7.86
N TYR A 126 -10.96 -2.01 8.99
CA TYR A 126 -11.65 -2.07 10.27
C TYR A 126 -12.16 -0.70 10.66
N ASP A 127 -13.36 -0.64 11.24
CA ASP A 127 -13.82 0.58 11.91
C ASP A 127 -13.18 0.74 13.30
N ALA A 128 -13.50 1.85 13.99
CA ALA A 128 -12.96 2.13 15.31
C ALA A 128 -13.35 1.12 16.41
N SER A 129 -14.33 0.23 16.16
CA SER A 129 -14.66 -0.87 17.06
C SER A 129 -13.84 -2.14 16.80
N GLY A 130 -13.04 -2.15 15.73
CA GLY A 130 -12.32 -3.33 15.28
C GLY A 130 -13.17 -4.27 14.43
N THR A 131 -14.31 -3.82 13.88
CA THR A 131 -15.16 -4.64 12.99
C THR A 131 -14.74 -4.48 11.53
N LEU A 132 -14.57 -5.60 10.81
CA LEU A 132 -14.21 -5.59 9.39
C LEU A 132 -15.38 -5.09 8.54
N ARG A 133 -15.16 -3.99 7.82
CA ARG A 133 -16.17 -3.34 6.96
C ARG A 133 -16.12 -3.83 5.54
N ALA A 134 -14.92 -4.07 5.04
CA ALA A 134 -14.67 -4.58 3.70
C ALA A 134 -13.26 -5.18 3.61
N SER A 135 -13.07 -6.08 2.66
CA SER A 135 -11.77 -6.62 2.29
C SER A 135 -11.68 -6.80 0.78
N THR A 136 -10.46 -6.94 0.29
CA THR A 136 -10.17 -7.37 -1.08
C THR A 136 -10.38 -8.87 -1.22
N ALA A 137 -10.34 -9.36 -2.46
CA ALA A 137 -9.96 -10.76 -2.74
C ALA A 137 -8.47 -10.99 -2.38
N ASP A 138 -7.95 -12.21 -2.61
CA ASP A 138 -6.50 -12.44 -2.48
C ASP A 138 -5.74 -11.57 -3.49
N VAL A 139 -4.82 -10.74 -2.98
CA VAL A 139 -4.02 -9.78 -3.77
C VAL A 139 -2.60 -10.27 -4.05
N SER A 140 -2.26 -11.51 -3.68
CA SER A 140 -0.91 -12.05 -3.84
C SER A 140 -0.35 -11.91 -5.26
N PRO A 141 -1.08 -12.26 -6.33
CA PRO A 141 -0.56 -12.10 -7.70
C PRO A 141 -0.24 -10.65 -8.07
N GLN A 142 -1.10 -9.71 -7.65
CA GLN A 142 -0.98 -8.30 -7.97
C GLN A 142 0.16 -7.62 -7.20
N LEU A 143 0.49 -8.11 -6.00
CA LEU A 143 1.63 -7.61 -5.23
C LEU A 143 2.98 -7.93 -5.90
N MET A 144 3.04 -9.01 -6.70
CA MET A 144 4.26 -9.50 -7.36
C MET A 144 4.49 -8.94 -8.78
N THR A 145 3.77 -7.89 -9.18
CA THR A 145 3.96 -7.22 -10.49
C THR A 145 4.92 -6.02 -10.40
N ASP A 146 4.54 -4.81 -10.82
CA ASP A 146 5.44 -3.65 -10.83
C ASP A 146 5.56 -2.99 -9.44
N ALA A 147 6.71 -2.38 -9.12
CA ALA A 147 6.90 -1.67 -7.85
C ALA A 147 6.36 -0.23 -7.89
N VAL A 148 5.03 -0.09 -7.91
CA VAL A 148 4.32 1.20 -7.99
C VAL A 148 3.17 1.30 -6.98
N ALA A 149 2.60 2.49 -6.80
CA ALA A 149 1.33 2.61 -6.09
C ALA A 149 0.23 1.88 -6.87
N LYS A 150 -0.49 0.97 -6.19
CA LYS A 150 -1.50 0.10 -6.82
C LYS A 150 -2.85 0.25 -6.15
N PRO A 151 -3.95 0.39 -6.93
CA PRO A 151 -5.29 0.22 -6.42
C PRO A 151 -5.63 -1.26 -6.27
N PHE A 152 -6.25 -1.61 -5.16
CA PHE A 152 -6.81 -2.94 -4.92
C PHE A 152 -8.31 -2.81 -4.66
N PRO A 153 -9.17 -3.39 -5.52
CA PRO A 153 -10.60 -3.26 -5.39
C PRO A 153 -11.11 -4.05 -4.17
N LEU A 154 -11.96 -3.40 -3.38
CA LEU A 154 -12.72 -4.07 -2.34
C LEU A 154 -13.73 -5.02 -3.00
N ALA A 155 -13.93 -6.21 -2.42
CA ALA A 155 -14.93 -7.16 -2.92
C ALA A 155 -16.34 -6.57 -2.92
N LYS A 156 -16.61 -5.66 -2.00
CA LYS A 156 -17.82 -4.86 -1.94
C LYS A 156 -17.48 -3.43 -1.51
N PRO A 157 -17.69 -2.42 -2.36
CA PRO A 157 -17.61 -1.02 -1.94
C PRO A 157 -18.59 -0.73 -0.79
N PHE A 158 -18.22 0.17 0.11
CA PHE A 158 -19.07 0.59 1.21
C PHE A 158 -18.95 2.09 1.45
N THR A 159 -20.01 2.69 1.98
CA THR A 159 -20.01 4.10 2.35
C THR A 159 -19.61 4.24 3.81
N ALA A 160 -18.49 4.92 4.04
CA ALA A 160 -17.91 5.19 5.34
C ALA A 160 -18.35 6.57 5.83
N ALA A 161 -18.90 6.65 7.04
CA ALA A 161 -19.14 7.92 7.71
C ALA A 161 -17.82 8.57 8.16
N PRO A 162 -17.77 9.89 8.41
CA PRO A 162 -16.61 10.54 9.02
C PRO A 162 -16.20 9.84 10.32
N GLY A 163 -14.90 9.69 10.55
CA GLY A 163 -14.40 8.98 11.72
C GLY A 163 -13.05 8.31 11.52
N THR A 164 -12.69 7.43 12.46
CA THR A 164 -11.44 6.69 12.44
C THR A 164 -11.66 5.28 11.89
N TYR A 165 -10.80 4.88 10.96
CA TYR A 165 -10.72 3.54 10.41
C TYR A 165 -9.27 3.06 10.42
N PHE A 166 -9.08 1.76 10.27
CA PHE A 166 -7.77 1.14 10.16
C PHE A 166 -7.72 0.33 8.86
N ILE A 167 -6.76 0.67 8.00
CA ILE A 167 -6.44 -0.13 6.83
C ILE A 167 -5.53 -1.26 7.29
N ALA A 168 -5.95 -2.49 7.00
CA ALA A 168 -5.23 -3.69 7.32
C ALA A 168 -4.50 -4.24 6.10
N LEU A 169 -3.26 -4.70 6.29
CA LEU A 169 -2.59 -5.59 5.35
C LEU A 169 -2.27 -6.89 6.09
N LEU A 170 -2.84 -7.98 5.58
CA LEU A 170 -2.39 -9.32 5.89
C LEU A 170 -1.32 -9.71 4.87
N LEU A 171 -0.06 -9.77 5.32
CA LEU A 171 1.05 -10.25 4.51
C LEU A 171 1.38 -11.70 4.87
N ASN A 172 1.31 -12.60 3.90
CA ASN A 172 1.50 -14.04 4.08
C ASN A 172 2.20 -14.67 2.86
N GLY A 173 2.87 -15.81 3.08
CA GLY A 173 3.73 -16.46 2.10
C GLY A 173 5.10 -16.85 2.67
N THR A 174 6.08 -17.03 1.79
CA THR A 174 7.45 -17.38 2.16
C THR A 174 8.45 -16.46 1.48
N TRP A 175 9.47 -16.00 2.22
CA TRP A 175 10.56 -15.17 1.73
C TRP A 175 11.79 -15.35 2.63
N ALA A 176 12.97 -15.00 2.14
CA ALA A 176 14.21 -15.12 2.93
C ALA A 176 14.33 -13.99 3.96
N THR A 177 14.35 -12.75 3.50
CA THR A 177 14.54 -11.57 4.36
C THR A 177 13.29 -10.68 4.34
N ASN A 178 12.85 -10.27 3.15
CA ASN A 178 11.67 -9.42 2.97
C ASN A 178 10.90 -9.92 1.75
N ALA A 179 9.57 -9.77 1.74
CA ALA A 179 8.80 -10.01 0.52
C ALA A 179 8.67 -8.75 -0.35
N LEU A 180 8.46 -7.60 0.30
CA LEU A 180 8.11 -6.33 -0.35
C LEU A 180 8.90 -5.18 0.29
N THR A 181 9.12 -4.11 -0.47
CA THR A 181 9.54 -2.80 0.04
C THR A 181 8.37 -1.84 -0.14
N LEU A 182 7.91 -1.23 0.94
CA LEU A 182 6.66 -0.44 0.95
C LEU A 182 7.02 1.04 1.08
N LYS A 183 6.23 1.89 0.43
CA LYS A 183 6.28 3.34 0.69
C LYS A 183 5.74 3.60 2.09
N SER A 184 6.29 4.58 2.79
CA SER A 184 5.98 4.86 4.20
C SER A 184 5.94 6.36 4.46
N THR A 185 4.94 6.84 5.21
CA THR A 185 4.81 8.26 5.61
C THR A 185 5.52 8.59 6.93
N GLY A 186 6.32 7.66 7.43
CA GLY A 186 7.17 7.81 8.60
C GLY A 186 7.93 6.52 8.89
N ALA A 187 8.93 6.54 9.78
CA ALA A 187 9.65 5.35 10.19
C ALA A 187 10.00 5.41 11.69
N GLY A 188 10.06 4.26 12.35
CA GLY A 188 10.37 4.15 13.78
C GLY A 188 9.18 4.43 14.69
N ILE A 189 9.32 4.19 16.00
CA ILE A 189 8.20 4.32 16.97
C ILE A 189 7.66 5.75 17.13
N SER A 190 8.45 6.75 16.76
CA SER A 190 8.07 8.17 16.82
C SER A 190 6.83 8.50 15.98
N VAL A 191 6.51 7.68 14.98
CA VAL A 191 5.30 7.82 14.15
C VAL A 191 3.98 7.73 14.93
N ASN A 192 4.01 7.09 16.10
CA ASN A 192 2.86 7.04 17.00
C ASN A 192 2.86 8.19 18.01
N ALA A 193 3.96 8.94 18.17
CA ALA A 193 4.04 10.15 18.98
C ALA A 193 3.43 10.01 20.40
N GLY A 194 3.70 8.88 21.08
CA GLY A 194 3.19 8.61 22.43
C GLY A 194 1.74 8.09 22.50
N LEU A 195 1.07 7.88 21.36
CA LEU A 195 -0.21 7.17 21.33
C LEU A 195 -0.05 5.75 21.90
N THR A 196 -1.11 5.25 22.52
CA THR A 196 -1.23 3.89 23.05
C THR A 196 -2.43 3.19 22.38
N PRO A 197 -2.51 1.85 22.45
CA PRO A 197 -3.72 1.13 22.04
C PRO A 197 -4.97 1.68 22.75
N PRO A 198 -6.15 1.69 22.11
CA PRO A 198 -6.43 1.28 20.72
C PRO A 198 -6.20 2.38 19.68
N ASN A 199 -5.44 3.43 20.04
CA ASN A 199 -5.33 4.67 19.28
C ASN A 199 -4.03 4.78 18.48
N LEU A 200 -3.28 3.69 18.29
CA LEU A 200 -2.03 3.75 17.54
C LEU A 200 -2.31 4.14 16.08
N ARG A 201 -1.45 4.98 15.50
CA ARG A 201 -1.54 5.36 14.09
C ARG A 201 -1.03 4.25 13.19
N TYR A 202 -0.01 3.55 13.66
CA TYR A 202 0.66 2.46 12.97
C TYR A 202 0.84 1.34 14.00
N SER A 203 0.49 0.11 13.65
CA SER A 203 0.55 -1.02 14.60
C SER A 203 0.48 -2.39 13.93
N THR A 204 0.69 -3.43 14.72
CA THR A 204 0.32 -4.81 14.40
C THR A 204 -0.65 -5.33 15.45
N VAL A 205 -1.48 -6.33 15.12
CA VAL A 205 -2.45 -6.87 16.09
C VAL A 205 -2.49 -8.40 16.13
N LEU A 206 -2.16 -9.09 15.03
CA LEU A 206 -2.25 -10.55 14.93
C LEU A 206 -1.11 -11.16 14.09
N THR A 207 -0.87 -12.45 14.30
CA THR A 207 0.08 -13.29 13.53
C THR A 207 -0.56 -14.64 13.17
N GLY A 208 0.03 -15.37 12.22
CA GLY A 208 -0.44 -16.71 11.82
C GLY A 208 -1.79 -16.73 11.10
N GLN A 209 -2.24 -15.58 10.59
CA GLN A 209 -3.51 -15.45 9.89
C GLN A 209 -3.39 -15.89 8.43
N THR A 210 -4.44 -16.51 7.91
CA THR A 210 -4.61 -16.85 6.50
C THR A 210 -5.76 -16.10 5.83
N SER A 211 -6.48 -15.28 6.61
CA SER A 211 -7.52 -14.35 6.17
C SER A 211 -7.63 -13.21 7.18
N LEU A 212 -8.29 -12.11 6.78
CA LEU A 212 -8.62 -11.05 7.73
C LEU A 212 -9.81 -11.49 8.60
N PRO A 213 -9.69 -11.48 9.94
CA PRO A 213 -10.79 -11.86 10.82
C PRO A 213 -11.91 -10.82 10.77
N ALA A 214 -13.15 -11.25 11.02
CA ALA A 214 -14.31 -10.36 11.04
C ALA A 214 -14.22 -9.28 12.13
N THR A 215 -13.48 -9.56 13.22
CA THR A 215 -13.20 -8.59 14.28
C THR A 215 -11.75 -8.68 14.72
N VAL A 216 -11.21 -7.57 15.24
CA VAL A 216 -9.91 -7.48 15.91
C VAL A 216 -10.06 -6.74 17.23
N ASN A 217 -9.31 -7.16 18.25
CA ASN A 217 -9.22 -6.41 19.50
C ASN A 217 -8.19 -5.29 19.36
N LEU A 218 -8.64 -4.05 19.13
CA LEU A 218 -7.72 -2.92 18.96
C LEU A 218 -6.93 -2.59 20.23
N ALA A 219 -7.35 -3.06 21.41
CA ALA A 219 -6.55 -2.91 22.63
C ALA A 219 -5.24 -3.72 22.59
N GLU A 220 -5.15 -4.71 21.71
CA GLU A 220 -3.96 -5.57 21.51
C GLU A 220 -3.00 -5.03 20.44
N GLN A 221 -3.24 -3.81 19.94
CA GLN A 221 -2.29 -3.18 19.01
C GLN A 221 -0.89 -3.10 19.63
N SER A 222 0.13 -3.42 18.83
CA SER A 222 1.52 -3.46 19.24
C SER A 222 2.40 -2.67 18.29
N THR A 223 3.43 -2.03 18.85
CA THR A 223 4.48 -1.32 18.10
C THR A 223 5.74 -2.16 17.90
N SER A 224 5.74 -3.43 18.30
CA SER A 224 6.93 -4.29 18.37
C SER A 224 7.67 -4.49 17.04
N THR A 225 7.03 -4.19 15.91
CA THR A 225 7.62 -4.31 14.57
C THR A 225 7.77 -2.97 13.85
N ILE A 226 7.40 -1.85 14.48
CA ILE A 226 7.41 -0.51 13.84
C ILE A 226 8.80 0.11 13.82
N ASN A 227 9.69 -0.33 14.69
CA ASN A 227 11.06 0.15 14.79
C ASN A 227 11.86 0.03 13.47
N THR A 228 11.47 -0.88 12.58
CA THR A 228 12.08 -1.05 11.25
C THR A 228 11.30 -0.35 10.12
N GLY A 229 10.27 0.44 10.43
CA GLY A 229 9.33 1.03 9.46
C GLY A 229 8.34 0.02 8.86
N TRP A 230 8.25 -1.17 9.46
CA TRP A 230 7.18 -2.12 9.18
C TRP A 230 5.89 -1.67 9.86
N ALA A 231 4.73 -1.86 9.22
CA ALA A 231 3.44 -1.35 9.69
C ALA A 231 3.24 0.18 9.63
N SER A 232 4.13 0.92 8.94
CA SER A 232 3.97 2.37 8.66
C SER A 232 3.62 2.70 7.22
N GLN A 233 3.03 1.74 6.50
CA GLN A 233 2.83 1.84 5.05
C GLN A 233 1.97 3.04 4.66
N TRP A 234 2.30 3.60 3.50
CA TRP A 234 1.44 4.56 2.83
C TRP A 234 0.24 3.86 2.21
N TYR A 235 -0.93 4.37 2.56
CA TYR A 235 -2.20 4.01 1.94
C TYR A 235 -2.97 5.25 1.49
N ALA A 236 -3.82 5.03 0.48
CA ALA A 236 -4.89 5.94 0.09
C ALA A 236 -6.16 5.19 -0.27
N VAL A 237 -7.24 5.93 -0.54
CA VAL A 237 -8.57 5.38 -0.83
C VAL A 237 -9.22 6.14 -1.97
N SER A 238 -9.93 5.42 -2.84
CA SER A 238 -10.80 5.97 -3.89
C SER A 238 -12.10 5.17 -4.03
#